data_AF-A0A2D6E415-F1
#
_entry.id   AF-A0A2D6E415-F1
#
_cell.length_a   1.000
_cell.length_b   1.000
_cell.length_c   1.000
_cell.angle_alpha   90.00
_cell.angle_beta   90.00
_cell.angle_gamma   90.00
#
_symmetry.space_group_name_H-M   'P 1'
#
loop_
_entity.id
_entity.type
_entity.pdbx_description
1 polymer ?
#
loop_
_entity_poly.entity_id
_entity_poly.type
_entity_poly.pdbx_seq_one_letter_code
_entity_poly.pdbx_strand_id
1 'polypeptide(L)'
;MADITIKLTGSNKQIENAILKLFNDGVSNAVKSAAPDIERETAILAEKALRESPELKDLIEGDLRGQMGLSSRRASSAVETIIKSISSTIKVTSKKTKLRSKGSAQAITIEAQPTHFRNLTSIPQGTQRYFSSRYTRMVDLKWLDWLLLEGDRIIVGKFYFEGSGKGRSGLGTMKSGGSFRIPPRYSGTAANNFVTRAFNKNQFQS
;
A
#
# COMPACT_ATOMS: atom_id res chain seq x y z
N MET A 1 47.13 21.76 -50.63
CA MET A 1 46.15 20.99 -49.86
C MET A 1 45.42 22.00 -48.97
N ALA A 2 44.08 22.03 -49.00
CA ALA A 2 43.32 22.98 -48.20
C ALA A 2 43.15 22.44 -46.77
N ASP A 3 43.69 23.16 -45.79
CA ASP A 3 43.50 22.85 -44.37
C ASP A 3 42.08 23.23 -43.95
N ILE A 4 41.27 22.23 -43.61
CA ILE A 4 39.95 22.43 -43.05
C ILE A 4 40.11 22.71 -41.56
N THR A 5 39.98 23.98 -41.17
CA THR A 5 39.95 24.38 -39.76
C THR A 5 38.53 24.25 -39.22
N ILE A 6 38.27 23.19 -38.45
CA ILE A 6 37.01 23.03 -37.72
C ILE A 6 37.11 23.85 -36.42
N LYS A 7 36.42 25.00 -36.35
CA LYS A 7 36.30 25.77 -35.10
C LYS A 7 35.14 25.22 -34.26
N LEU A 8 35.45 24.78 -33.05
CA LEU A 8 34.44 24.55 -32.02
C LEU A 8 33.86 25.90 -31.59
N THR A 9 32.57 26.12 -31.86
CA THR A 9 31.88 27.40 -31.61
C THR A 9 31.30 27.54 -30.20
N GLY A 10 31.37 26.50 -29.37
CA GLY A 10 30.84 26.48 -28.01
C GLY A 10 31.92 26.56 -26.92
N SER A 11 31.63 27.24 -25.82
CA SER A 11 32.44 27.19 -24.60
C SER A 11 32.43 25.77 -24.00
N ASN A 12 33.50 25.38 -23.29
CA ASN A 12 33.58 24.09 -22.60
C ASN A 12 32.34 23.80 -21.73
N LYS A 13 31.78 24.84 -21.10
CA LYS A 13 30.55 24.75 -20.29
C LYS A 13 29.31 24.42 -21.11
N GLN A 14 29.20 24.90 -22.35
CA GLN A 14 28.09 24.55 -23.25
C GLN A 14 28.19 23.10 -23.71
N ILE A 15 29.41 22.63 -24.01
CA ILE A 15 29.67 21.23 -24.39
C ILE A 15 29.36 20.30 -23.22
N GLU A 16 29.84 20.62 -22.01
CA GLU A 16 29.56 19.87 -20.78
C GLU A 16 28.04 19.77 -20.52
N ASN A 17 27.31 20.88 -20.61
CA ASN A 17 25.86 20.89 -20.44
C ASN A 17 25.13 20.05 -21.51
N ALA A 18 25.61 20.06 -22.76
CA ALA A 18 25.02 19.27 -23.84
C ALA A 18 25.23 17.77 -23.61
N ILE A 19 26.43 17.35 -23.20
CA ILE A 19 26.75 15.96 -22.85
C ILE A 19 25.89 15.49 -21.68
N LEU A 20 25.83 16.28 -20.60
CA LEU A 20 25.03 15.93 -19.43
C LEU A 20 23.53 15.87 -19.75
N LYS A 21 23.04 16.73 -20.64
CA LYS A 21 21.65 16.66 -21.11
C LYS A 21 21.37 15.35 -21.86
N LEU A 22 22.20 15.00 -22.84
CA LEU A 22 22.06 13.76 -23.61
C LEU A 22 22.13 12.52 -22.71
N PHE A 23 23.06 12.49 -21.76
CA PHE A 23 23.17 11.42 -20.78
C PHE A 23 21.89 11.30 -19.94
N ASN A 24 21.41 12.41 -19.38
CA ASN A 24 20.19 12.41 -18.57
C ASN A 24 18.95 11.99 -19.36
N ASP A 25 18.85 12.37 -20.63
CA ASP A 25 17.75 11.96 -21.50
C ASP A 25 17.85 10.45 -21.83
N GLY A 26 19.07 9.94 -22.07
CA GLY A 26 19.34 8.52 -22.26
C GLY A 26 18.93 7.67 -21.05
N VAL A 27 19.36 8.04 -19.84
CA VAL A 27 18.99 7.32 -18.61
C VAL A 27 17.49 7.47 -18.33
N SER A 28 16.89 8.65 -18.52
CA SER A 28 15.44 8.83 -18.37
C SER A 28 14.64 7.92 -19.30
N ASN A 29 15.08 7.76 -20.55
CA ASN A 29 14.44 6.89 -21.52
C ASN A 29 14.62 5.42 -21.15
N ALA A 30 15.82 5.01 -20.71
CA ALA A 30 16.06 3.65 -20.21
C ALA A 30 15.14 3.31 -19.03
N VAL A 31 15.00 4.22 -18.05
CA VAL A 31 14.07 4.02 -16.92
C VAL A 31 12.63 3.94 -17.40
N LYS A 32 12.20 4.81 -18.32
CA LYS A 32 10.83 4.76 -18.87
C LYS A 32 10.56 3.43 -19.60
N SER A 33 11.54 2.90 -20.33
CA SER A 33 11.42 1.61 -21.01
C SER A 33 11.37 0.43 -20.03
N ALA A 34 12.13 0.49 -18.93
CA ALA A 34 12.14 -0.55 -17.90
C ALA A 34 11.00 -0.42 -16.88
N ALA A 35 10.37 0.75 -16.77
CA ALA A 35 9.35 1.04 -15.75
C ALA A 35 8.19 0.02 -15.72
N PRO A 36 7.59 -0.38 -16.86
CA PRO A 36 6.49 -1.35 -16.85
C PRO A 36 6.90 -2.71 -16.27
N ASP A 37 8.12 -3.16 -16.57
CA ASP A 37 8.64 -4.42 -16.03
C ASP A 37 8.92 -4.31 -14.53
N ILE A 38 9.54 -3.20 -14.09
CA ILE A 38 9.78 -2.94 -12.67
C ILE A 38 8.45 -2.86 -11.91
N GLU A 39 7.44 -2.16 -12.46
CA GLU A 39 6.10 -2.07 -11.86
C GLU A 39 5.46 -3.46 -11.72
N ARG A 40 5.52 -4.28 -12.77
CA ARG A 40 4.98 -5.65 -12.77
C ARG A 40 5.66 -6.54 -11.74
N GLU A 41 6.99 -6.57 -11.72
CA GLU A 41 7.74 -7.40 -10.77
C GLU A 41 7.57 -6.91 -9.32
N THR A 42 7.57 -5.58 -9.11
CA THR A 42 7.30 -4.99 -7.78
C THR A 42 5.89 -5.33 -7.30
N ALA A 43 4.90 -5.32 -8.20
CA ALA A 43 3.54 -5.73 -7.88
C ALA A 43 3.48 -7.20 -7.44
N ILE A 44 4.12 -8.12 -8.16
CA ILE A 44 4.18 -9.53 -7.78
C ILE A 44 4.79 -9.71 -6.37
N LEU A 45 5.88 -9.01 -6.07
CA LEU A 45 6.49 -9.03 -4.74
C LEU A 45 5.57 -8.45 -3.66
N ALA A 46 4.89 -7.33 -3.95
CA ALA A 46 3.92 -6.73 -3.04
C ALA A 46 2.76 -7.68 -2.74
N GLU A 47 2.20 -8.35 -3.75
CA GLU A 47 1.12 -9.33 -3.58
C GLU A 47 1.55 -10.47 -2.67
N LYS A 48 2.74 -11.02 -2.91
CA LYS A 48 3.30 -12.07 -2.07
C LYS A 48 3.46 -11.61 -0.62
N ALA A 49 4.10 -10.46 -0.40
CA ALA A 49 4.34 -9.92 0.94
C ALA A 49 3.03 -9.64 1.70
N LEU A 50 2.01 -9.14 1.01
CA LEU A 50 0.67 -8.90 1.58
C LEU A 50 -0.03 -10.21 1.94
N ARG A 51 -0.02 -11.22 1.06
CA ARG A 51 -0.60 -12.55 1.35
C ARG A 51 0.09 -13.24 2.52
N GLU A 52 1.37 -12.96 2.73
CA GLU A 52 2.14 -13.48 3.85
C GLU A 52 1.86 -12.74 5.18
N SER A 53 1.18 -11.58 5.15
CA SER A 53 0.85 -10.82 6.35
C SER A 53 -0.08 -11.62 7.28
N PRO A 54 0.17 -11.59 8.60
CA PRO A 54 -0.66 -12.32 9.56
C PRO A 54 -2.10 -11.78 9.57
N GLU A 55 -2.31 -10.49 9.29
CA GLU A 55 -3.62 -9.87 9.24
C GLU A 55 -4.48 -10.43 8.11
N LEU A 56 -3.97 -10.46 6.87
CA LEU A 56 -4.77 -10.95 5.74
C LEU A 56 -5.02 -12.46 5.83
N LYS A 57 -4.05 -13.23 6.36
CA LYS A 57 -4.25 -14.66 6.67
C LYS A 57 -5.36 -14.87 7.69
N ASP A 58 -5.31 -14.15 8.82
CA ASP A 58 -6.29 -14.28 9.90
C ASP A 58 -7.66 -13.71 9.51
N LEU A 59 -7.70 -12.78 8.54
CA LEU A 59 -8.95 -12.29 7.97
C LEU A 59 -9.66 -13.34 7.09
N ILE A 60 -8.94 -14.28 6.49
CA ILE A 60 -9.55 -15.33 5.64
C ILE A 60 -10.13 -16.47 6.49
N GLU A 61 -9.37 -16.95 7.47
CA GLU A 61 -9.70 -18.18 8.20
C GLU A 61 -9.63 -18.05 9.73
N GLY A 62 -9.05 -16.98 10.27
CA GLY A 62 -8.78 -16.85 11.69
C GLY A 62 -9.81 -16.06 12.49
N ASP A 63 -9.43 -15.74 13.72
CA ASP A 63 -10.28 -15.06 14.70
C ASP A 63 -10.58 -13.61 14.28
N LEU A 64 -9.63 -12.95 13.62
CA LEU A 64 -9.79 -11.58 13.12
C LEU A 64 -10.98 -11.50 12.16
N ARG A 65 -11.18 -12.50 11.29
CA ARG A 65 -12.39 -12.60 10.46
C ARG A 65 -13.66 -12.55 11.30
N GLY A 66 -13.67 -13.33 12.38
CA GLY A 66 -14.77 -13.43 13.32
C GLY A 66 -15.07 -12.08 13.96
N GLN A 67 -14.02 -11.43 14.44
CA GLN A 67 -14.06 -10.11 15.07
C GLN A 67 -14.57 -9.01 14.13
N MET A 68 -14.20 -9.05 12.84
CA MET A 68 -14.71 -8.11 11.85
C MET A 68 -16.15 -8.45 11.41
N GLY A 69 -16.65 -9.64 11.77
CA GLY A 69 -17.99 -10.11 11.42
C GLY A 69 -18.17 -10.40 9.94
N LEU A 70 -17.10 -10.83 9.25
CA LEU A 70 -17.10 -11.14 7.83
C LEU A 70 -17.36 -12.64 7.60
N SER A 71 -18.23 -12.96 6.65
CA SER A 71 -18.32 -14.35 6.15
C SER A 71 -17.07 -14.71 5.35
N SER A 72 -16.78 -16.01 5.22
CA SER A 72 -15.62 -16.50 4.44
C SER A 72 -15.54 -15.86 3.04
N ARG A 73 -16.66 -15.89 2.30
CA ARG A 73 -16.74 -15.29 0.96
C ARG A 73 -16.45 -13.79 0.95
N ARG A 74 -16.97 -13.03 1.93
CA ARG A 74 -16.73 -11.58 2.02
C ARG A 74 -15.27 -11.29 2.38
N ALA A 75 -14.69 -12.06 3.29
CA ALA A 75 -13.29 -11.95 3.67
C ALA A 75 -12.36 -12.20 2.48
N SER A 76 -12.52 -13.32 1.76
CA SER A 76 -11.70 -13.62 0.57
C SER A 76 -11.83 -12.53 -0.49
N SER A 77 -13.06 -12.08 -0.78
CA SER A 77 -13.28 -10.98 -1.72
C SER A 77 -12.63 -9.66 -1.28
N ALA A 78 -12.66 -9.35 0.03
CA ALA A 78 -12.01 -8.17 0.58
C ALA A 78 -10.48 -8.25 0.44
N VAL A 79 -9.88 -9.40 0.79
CA VAL A 79 -8.42 -9.61 0.67
C VAL A 79 -7.96 -9.44 -0.77
N GLU A 80 -8.63 -10.08 -1.74
CA GLU A 80 -8.27 -9.92 -3.16
C GLU A 80 -8.41 -8.47 -3.63
N THR A 81 -9.45 -7.77 -3.17
CA THR A 81 -9.66 -6.36 -3.53
C THR A 81 -8.57 -5.46 -2.93
N ILE A 82 -8.18 -5.71 -1.67
CA ILE A 82 -7.10 -4.97 -0.99
C ILE A 82 -5.78 -5.16 -1.72
N ILE A 83 -5.42 -6.42 -1.99
CA ILE A 83 -4.18 -6.76 -2.69
C ILE A 83 -4.15 -6.08 -4.05
N LYS A 84 -5.21 -6.26 -4.86
CA LYS A 84 -5.32 -5.63 -6.18
C LYS A 84 -5.24 -4.10 -6.12
N SER A 85 -5.89 -3.49 -5.12
CA SER A 85 -5.88 -2.03 -4.95
C SER A 85 -4.45 -1.51 -4.69
N ILE A 86 -3.65 -2.23 -3.90
CA ILE A 86 -2.26 -1.87 -3.62
C ILE A 86 -1.36 -2.15 -4.82
N SER A 87 -1.47 -3.32 -5.45
CA SER A 87 -0.69 -3.65 -6.64
C SER A 87 -0.90 -2.62 -7.76
N SER A 88 -2.12 -2.14 -7.93
CA SER A 88 -2.47 -1.15 -8.96
C SER A 88 -1.95 0.27 -8.70
N THR A 89 -1.48 0.56 -7.48
CA THR A 89 -0.91 1.89 -7.16
C THR A 89 0.59 1.97 -7.36
N ILE A 90 1.26 0.84 -7.61
CA ILE A 90 2.70 0.79 -7.82
C ILE A 90 3.05 1.53 -9.11
N LYS A 91 3.90 2.56 -8.97
CA LYS A 91 4.37 3.39 -10.08
C LYS A 91 5.85 3.66 -9.97
N VAL A 92 6.54 3.54 -11.09
CA VAL A 92 7.98 3.85 -11.19
C VAL A 92 8.13 5.20 -11.88
N THR A 93 8.72 6.15 -11.18
CA THR A 93 8.99 7.49 -11.72
C THR A 93 10.49 7.79 -11.65
N SER A 94 10.99 8.53 -12.62
CA SER A 94 12.33 9.12 -12.55
C SER A 94 12.20 10.63 -12.41
N LYS A 95 12.86 11.20 -11.40
CA LYS A 95 12.99 12.65 -11.26
C LYS A 95 14.35 13.09 -11.78
N LYS A 96 14.33 14.06 -12.70
CA LYS A 96 15.54 14.77 -13.11
C LYS A 96 16.02 15.62 -11.93
N THR A 97 17.14 15.25 -11.33
CA THR A 97 17.75 16.07 -10.27
C THR A 97 18.57 17.19 -10.93
N LYS A 98 18.68 18.35 -10.26
CA LYS A 98 19.45 19.49 -10.77
C LYS A 98 20.88 19.04 -11.13
N LEU A 99 21.35 19.40 -12.32
CA LEU A 99 22.75 19.22 -12.70
C LEU A 99 23.61 19.94 -11.68
N ARG A 100 24.50 19.22 -11.00
CA ARG A 100 25.52 19.80 -10.12
C ARG A 100 26.86 19.66 -10.81
N SER A 101 27.80 20.55 -10.48
CA SER A 101 29.17 20.58 -10.99
C SER A 101 30.01 19.32 -10.69
N LYS A 102 29.44 18.31 -10.02
CA LYS A 102 30.07 17.01 -9.73
C LYS A 102 29.32 15.82 -10.36
N GLY A 103 28.43 16.08 -11.32
CA GLY A 103 27.63 15.07 -12.02
C GLY A 103 26.12 15.22 -11.78
N SER A 104 25.35 14.42 -12.50
CA SER A 104 23.90 14.26 -12.29
C SER A 104 23.63 13.00 -11.47
N ALA A 105 22.83 13.14 -10.41
CA ALA A 105 22.20 11.99 -9.75
C ALA A 105 20.80 11.86 -10.35
N GLN A 106 20.45 10.75 -10.97
CA GLN A 106 19.06 10.49 -11.32
C GLN A 106 18.43 9.60 -10.24
N ALA A 107 17.37 10.08 -9.62
CA ALA A 107 16.64 9.30 -8.63
C ALA A 107 15.53 8.51 -9.32
N ILE A 108 15.58 7.19 -9.22
CA ILE A 108 14.45 6.31 -9.51
C ILE A 108 13.63 6.21 -8.23
N THR A 109 12.34 6.50 -8.31
CA THR A 109 11.40 6.45 -7.19
C THR A 109 10.32 5.45 -7.51
N ILE A 110 10.11 4.49 -6.62
CA ILE A 110 9.02 3.53 -6.68
C ILE A 110 7.98 3.96 -5.66
N GLU A 111 6.83 4.40 -6.13
CA GLU A 111 5.69 4.79 -5.30
C GLU A 111 4.74 3.59 -5.21
N ALA A 112 4.71 2.90 -4.06
CA ALA A 112 3.92 1.67 -3.91
C ALA A 112 2.50 1.91 -3.37
N GLN A 113 2.34 2.83 -2.43
CA GLN A 113 1.06 3.05 -1.72
C GLN A 113 0.88 4.53 -1.34
N PRO A 114 -0.29 5.14 -1.59
CA PRO A 114 -0.57 6.50 -1.14
C PRO A 114 -0.53 6.62 0.39
N THR A 115 0.08 7.69 0.91
CA THR A 115 0.31 7.91 2.36
C THR A 115 -0.99 7.98 3.18
N HIS A 116 -2.09 8.42 2.56
CA HIS A 116 -3.40 8.52 3.20
C HIS A 116 -4.28 7.28 2.99
N PHE A 117 -3.77 6.22 2.34
CA PHE A 117 -4.49 4.95 2.11
C PHE A 117 -5.87 5.09 1.44
N ARG A 118 -6.13 6.14 0.65
CA ARG A 118 -7.49 6.40 0.11
C ARG A 118 -7.94 5.31 -0.84
N ASN A 119 -7.00 4.68 -1.55
CA ASN A 119 -7.25 3.53 -2.40
C ASN A 119 -7.78 2.32 -1.60
N LEU A 120 -7.55 2.26 -0.29
CA LEU A 120 -8.04 1.23 0.62
C LEU A 120 -9.27 1.69 1.40
N THR A 121 -9.23 2.86 2.04
CA THR A 121 -10.35 3.35 2.88
C THR A 121 -11.61 3.64 2.07
N SER A 122 -11.50 3.73 0.74
CA SER A 122 -12.64 3.96 -0.16
C SER A 122 -13.21 2.67 -0.76
N ILE A 123 -12.61 1.49 -0.51
CA ILE A 123 -13.14 0.24 -1.08
C ILE A 123 -14.43 -0.17 -0.35
N PRO A 124 -15.50 -0.54 -1.08
CA PRO A 124 -16.74 -0.98 -0.45
C PRO A 124 -16.57 -2.17 0.49
N GLN A 125 -15.65 -3.07 0.18
CA GLN A 125 -15.34 -4.27 0.94
C GLN A 125 -14.79 -3.95 2.34
N GLY A 126 -14.16 -2.79 2.53
CA GLY A 126 -13.62 -2.31 3.80
C GLY A 126 -14.68 -1.84 4.80
N THR A 127 -15.96 -1.86 4.39
CA THR A 127 -17.11 -1.49 5.22
C THR A 127 -18.13 -2.61 5.29
N GLN A 128 -18.62 -2.89 6.50
CA GLN A 128 -19.77 -3.75 6.74
C GLN A 128 -20.96 -2.91 7.18
N ARG A 129 -21.94 -2.77 6.28
CA ARG A 129 -23.20 -2.08 6.54
C ARG A 129 -24.25 -3.04 7.11
N TYR A 130 -24.96 -2.65 8.16
CA TYR A 130 -26.04 -3.46 8.75
C TYR A 130 -27.11 -2.58 9.40
N PHE A 131 -28.34 -3.08 9.52
CA PHE A 131 -29.40 -2.39 10.26
C PHE A 131 -29.21 -2.60 11.76
N SER A 132 -29.11 -1.52 12.51
CA SER A 132 -29.03 -1.57 13.98
C SER A 132 -30.41 -1.30 14.57
N SER A 133 -31.00 -2.30 15.22
CA SER A 133 -32.27 -2.12 15.94
C SER A 133 -32.14 -1.11 17.09
N ARG A 134 -30.94 -0.94 17.66
CA ARG A 134 -30.68 0.03 18.73
C ARG A 134 -30.79 1.48 18.26
N TYR A 135 -30.34 1.75 17.04
CA TYR A 135 -30.34 3.10 16.46
C TYR A 135 -31.45 3.29 15.42
N THR A 136 -32.22 2.24 15.14
CA THR A 136 -33.27 2.18 14.12
C THR A 136 -32.82 2.69 12.75
N ARG A 137 -31.56 2.39 12.38
CA ARG A 137 -30.95 2.85 11.11
C ARG A 137 -29.85 1.93 10.62
N MET A 138 -29.43 2.13 9.37
CA MET A 138 -28.21 1.51 8.85
C MET A 138 -26.98 2.11 9.54
N VAL A 139 -26.06 1.24 9.93
CA VAL A 139 -24.78 1.57 10.55
C VAL A 139 -23.66 0.92 9.75
N ASP A 140 -22.58 1.68 9.57
CA ASP A 140 -21.39 1.25 8.85
C ASP A 140 -20.27 0.91 9.84
N LEU A 141 -19.73 -0.30 9.71
CA LEU A 141 -18.54 -0.75 10.42
C LEU A 141 -17.36 -0.69 9.45
N LYS A 142 -16.54 0.35 9.57
CA LYS A 142 -15.36 0.58 8.72
C LYS A 142 -14.17 -0.24 9.21
N TRP A 143 -14.32 -1.56 9.16
CA TRP A 143 -13.38 -2.50 9.75
C TRP A 143 -11.97 -2.39 9.15
N LEU A 144 -11.85 -2.01 7.87
CA LEU A 144 -10.53 -1.85 7.25
C LEU A 144 -9.82 -0.59 7.77
N ASP A 145 -10.55 0.50 8.00
CA ASP A 145 -10.01 1.70 8.63
C ASP A 145 -9.49 1.36 10.04
N TRP A 146 -10.22 0.50 10.77
CA TRP A 146 -9.78 0.05 12.08
C TRP A 146 -8.46 -0.74 12.04
N LEU A 147 -8.32 -1.62 11.05
CA LEU A 147 -7.11 -2.42 10.89
C LEU A 147 -5.91 -1.57 10.42
N LEU A 148 -6.17 -0.48 9.70
CA LEU A 148 -5.13 0.37 9.12
C LEU A 148 -4.68 1.52 10.04
N LEU A 149 -5.61 2.13 10.79
CA LEU A 149 -5.39 3.49 11.34
C LEU A 149 -5.69 3.64 12.84
N GLU A 150 -6.48 2.76 13.45
CA GLU A 150 -6.96 2.94 14.83
C GLU A 150 -5.95 2.60 15.92
N GLY A 151 -4.90 1.86 15.60
CA GLY A 151 -3.94 1.35 16.57
C GLY A 151 -4.64 0.54 17.67
N ASP A 152 -4.17 0.73 18.90
CA ASP A 152 -4.64 -0.01 20.08
C ASP A 152 -5.89 0.59 20.76
N ARG A 153 -6.52 1.60 20.16
CA ARG A 153 -7.63 2.32 20.79
C ARG A 153 -8.88 1.44 20.90
N ILE A 154 -9.70 1.72 21.91
CA ILE A 154 -11.04 1.12 22.02
C ILE A 154 -11.92 1.67 20.90
N ILE A 155 -12.48 0.78 20.09
CA ILE A 155 -13.32 1.11 18.93
C ILE A 155 -14.80 1.03 19.31
N VAL A 156 -15.19 -0.02 20.03
CA VAL A 156 -16.56 -0.20 20.48
C VAL A 156 -16.57 -0.35 21.99
N GLY A 157 -17.16 0.63 22.68
CA GLY A 157 -17.40 0.56 24.11
C GLY A 157 -18.61 -0.30 24.46
N LYS A 158 -18.60 -0.89 25.66
CA LYS A 158 -19.66 -1.73 26.24
C LYS A 158 -19.89 -3.07 25.56
N PHE A 159 -19.09 -3.44 24.57
CA PHE A 159 -19.17 -4.74 23.90
C PHE A 159 -17.80 -5.35 23.70
N TYR A 160 -17.70 -6.67 23.75
CA TYR A 160 -16.50 -7.44 23.43
C TYR A 160 -16.85 -8.59 22.48
N PHE A 161 -15.85 -9.10 21.76
CA PHE A 161 -16.04 -10.26 20.87
C PHE A 161 -15.91 -11.56 21.66
N GLU A 162 -16.83 -12.49 21.44
CA GLU A 162 -16.80 -13.85 21.98
C GLU A 162 -16.88 -14.87 20.84
N GLY A 163 -15.90 -15.76 20.77
CA GLY A 163 -15.89 -16.89 19.85
C GLY A 163 -16.96 -17.91 20.25
N SER A 164 -17.94 -18.14 19.37
CA SER A 164 -19.12 -18.95 19.72
C SER A 164 -19.66 -19.78 18.56
N GLY A 165 -19.00 -19.78 17.38
CA GLY A 165 -19.48 -20.46 16.18
C GLY A 165 -20.82 -19.92 15.62
N LYS A 166 -21.19 -18.69 15.99
CA LYS A 166 -22.46 -18.03 15.60
C LYS A 166 -22.17 -16.66 14.97
N GLY A 167 -23.21 -15.88 14.71
CA GLY A 167 -23.10 -14.51 14.22
C GLY A 167 -22.85 -14.40 12.71
N ARG A 168 -22.59 -13.18 12.25
CA ARG A 168 -22.50 -12.85 10.80
C ARG A 168 -21.38 -13.58 10.07
N SER A 169 -20.27 -13.82 10.78
CA SER A 169 -19.12 -14.56 10.28
C SER A 169 -19.25 -16.07 10.44
N GLY A 170 -20.18 -16.54 11.29
CA GLY A 170 -20.22 -17.92 11.75
C GLY A 170 -19.14 -18.28 12.78
N LEU A 171 -18.37 -17.30 13.29
CA LEU A 171 -17.28 -17.55 14.23
C LEU A 171 -17.54 -17.02 15.64
N GLY A 172 -18.38 -16.00 15.80
CA GLY A 172 -18.62 -15.39 17.10
C GLY A 172 -19.60 -14.23 17.07
N THR A 173 -19.89 -13.71 18.25
CA THR A 173 -20.84 -12.61 18.44
C THR A 173 -20.26 -11.52 19.33
N MET A 174 -20.81 -10.31 19.22
CA MET A 174 -20.50 -9.22 20.14
C MET A 174 -21.39 -9.37 21.39
N LYS A 175 -20.78 -9.48 22.56
CA LYS A 175 -21.46 -9.58 23.86
C LYS A 175 -21.37 -8.27 24.61
N SER A 176 -22.40 -7.96 25.40
CA SER A 176 -22.40 -6.79 26.28
C SER A 176 -21.45 -6.99 27.46
N GLY A 177 -20.86 -5.90 27.96
CA GLY A 177 -20.12 -5.89 29.23
C GLY A 177 -18.60 -5.76 29.13
N GLY A 178 -18.08 -5.11 28.07
CA GLY A 178 -16.63 -4.92 27.93
C GLY A 178 -16.26 -3.81 26.96
N SER A 179 -15.14 -3.97 26.28
CA SER A 179 -14.71 -3.08 25.20
C SER A 179 -14.03 -3.88 24.11
N PHE A 180 -14.22 -3.46 22.87
CA PHE A 180 -13.60 -4.05 21.70
C PHE A 180 -12.59 -3.10 21.10
N ARG A 181 -11.43 -3.66 20.77
CA ARG A 181 -10.34 -3.06 20.02
C ARG A 181 -9.74 -4.11 19.09
N ILE A 182 -9.03 -3.69 18.06
CA ILE A 182 -8.23 -4.62 17.25
C ILE A 182 -7.16 -5.24 18.17
N PRO A 183 -6.93 -6.57 18.11
CA PRO A 183 -5.84 -7.19 18.85
C PRO A 183 -4.51 -6.49 18.54
N PRO A 184 -3.67 -6.18 19.54
CA PRO A 184 -2.44 -5.40 19.33
C PRO A 184 -1.56 -5.90 18.19
N ARG A 185 -1.46 -7.23 18.05
CA ARG A 185 -0.69 -7.91 17.00
C ARG A 185 -1.13 -7.60 15.56
N TYR A 186 -2.38 -7.17 15.37
CA TYR A 186 -2.94 -6.79 14.07
C TYR A 186 -3.19 -5.29 13.95
N SER A 187 -3.11 -4.56 15.06
CA SER A 187 -3.41 -3.14 15.08
C SER A 187 -2.51 -2.36 14.12
N GLY A 188 -3.09 -1.33 13.49
CA GLY A 188 -2.42 -0.53 12.48
C GLY A 188 -2.55 0.96 12.78
N THR A 189 -1.49 1.70 12.50
CA THR A 189 -1.48 3.16 12.42
C THR A 189 -1.05 3.58 11.02
N ALA A 190 -1.18 4.87 10.69
CA ALA A 190 -0.73 5.39 9.40
C ALA A 190 0.74 5.06 9.07
N ALA A 191 1.62 4.99 10.09
CA ALA A 191 3.03 4.65 9.91
C ALA A 191 3.32 3.14 10.01
N ASN A 192 2.53 2.39 10.77
CA ASN A 192 2.78 0.99 11.06
C ASN A 192 1.47 0.18 10.99
N ASN A 193 1.19 -0.41 9.83
CA ASN A 193 0.06 -1.32 9.60
C ASN A 193 0.51 -2.48 8.71
N PHE A 194 -0.38 -3.43 8.42
CA PHE A 194 -0.03 -4.62 7.64
C PHE A 194 0.54 -4.29 6.25
N VAL A 195 0.13 -3.17 5.64
CA VAL A 195 0.65 -2.71 4.34
C VAL A 195 2.07 -2.19 4.49
N THR A 196 2.32 -1.27 5.41
CA THR A 196 3.68 -0.74 5.62
C THR A 196 4.64 -1.82 6.11
N ARG A 197 4.17 -2.75 6.95
CA ARG A 197 4.93 -3.93 7.38
C ARG A 197 5.25 -4.87 6.21
N ALA A 198 4.33 -5.08 5.27
CA ALA A 198 4.58 -5.90 4.09
C ALA A 198 5.72 -5.33 3.22
N PHE A 199 5.75 -4.01 3.03
CA PHE A 199 6.80 -3.34 2.27
C PHE A 199 8.13 -3.16 3.02
N ASN A 200 8.11 -3.14 4.35
CA ASN A 200 9.32 -3.05 5.17
C ASN A 200 9.99 -4.40 5.45
N LYS A 201 9.31 -5.53 5.19
CA LYS A 201 9.95 -6.85 5.32
C LYS A 201 11.10 -6.94 4.31
N ASN A 202 12.21 -7.54 4.74
CA ASN A 202 13.48 -7.72 4.02
C ASN A 202 13.42 -8.36 2.61
N GLN A 203 12.23 -8.62 2.05
CA GLN A 203 12.05 -9.10 0.67
C GLN A 203 12.37 -8.04 -0.40
N PHE A 204 12.47 -6.76 -0.03
CA PHE A 204 12.89 -5.67 -0.94
C PHE A 204 14.35 -5.24 -0.73
N GLN A 205 15.09 -5.90 0.16
CA GLN A 205 16.54 -5.75 0.31
C GLN A 205 17.22 -6.96 -0.34
N SER A 206 17.25 -6.98 -1.67
CA SER A 206 18.10 -7.88 -2.45
C SER A 206 19.31 -7.12 -2.98
#